data_AF-A0A932NPB3-F1
#
_entry.id   AF-A0A932NPB3-F1
#
_cell.length_a   1.000
_cell.length_b   1.000
_cell.length_c   1.000
_cell.angle_alpha   90.00
_cell.angle_beta   90.00
_cell.angle_gamma   90.00
#
_symmetry.space_group_name_H-M   'P 1'
#
loop_
_entity.id
_entity.type
_entity.pdbx_description
1 polymer ?
#
loop_
_entity_poly.entity_id
_entity_poly.type
_entity_poly.pdbx_seq_one_letter_code
_entity_poly.pdbx_strand_id
1 'polypeptide(L)'
;MTSWLLGLLLLAAPARAQFLAPVLPPGRVLAAVPPWIAMEKPGLEEARDKLLRALELLRRSPSGRALLGELGVGRVLIEENGSLYVTDGTKTVFAGANFVDEYPEDVLAVQMAHELEHVRQIRLGVTGSGNLALRELAAVLVQTRVWVELGGTIHDEHWKGNRGNSWDMTAALDHPYTALAAIAARAGHQLAFNTKAGRRYWEDVLASDARWRGQWRERFPRGRDSREAAMLALRQAASFMDPRPEGEITGALPAAIEAAAAGRPLPKGTELSPLEREILSRLVAR
;
A
#
# COMPACT_ATOMS: atom_id res chain seq x y z
N MET A 1 42.73 53.84 -33.44
CA MET A 1 41.73 53.41 -34.44
C MET A 1 41.32 51.98 -34.11
N THR A 2 40.03 51.77 -33.78
CA THR A 2 39.14 50.59 -34.00
C THR A 2 39.68 49.17 -33.66
N SER A 3 39.15 48.46 -32.63
CA SER A 3 37.98 47.51 -32.63
C SER A 3 38.03 46.47 -33.77
N TRP A 4 37.93 45.14 -33.58
CA TRP A 4 36.83 44.27 -33.09
C TRP A 4 37.40 42.84 -32.80
N LEU A 5 37.11 42.15 -31.68
CA LEU A 5 36.00 41.21 -31.36
C LEU A 5 36.10 39.77 -31.96
N LEU A 6 36.21 38.74 -31.09
CA LEU A 6 35.71 37.34 -31.17
C LEU A 6 36.46 36.48 -30.12
N GLY A 7 35.88 35.72 -29.20
CA GLY A 7 34.50 35.43 -28.81
C GLY A 7 34.56 34.48 -27.60
N LEU A 8 33.86 34.83 -26.51
CA LEU A 8 33.64 34.00 -25.32
C LEU A 8 32.78 32.77 -25.67
N LEU A 9 33.05 31.62 -25.03
CA LEU A 9 32.02 30.70 -24.55
C LEU A 9 32.58 29.86 -23.38
N LEU A 10 32.32 30.37 -22.17
CA LEU A 10 32.31 29.62 -20.92
C LEU A 10 31.16 28.63 -20.96
N LEU A 11 31.44 27.33 -20.85
CA LEU A 11 30.45 26.34 -20.45
C LEU A 11 30.72 25.93 -19.00
N ALA A 12 30.08 26.67 -18.08
CA ALA A 12 29.86 26.23 -16.72
C ALA A 12 28.86 25.06 -16.76
N ALA A 13 29.35 23.85 -16.47
CA ALA A 13 28.47 22.72 -16.20
C ALA A 13 27.77 22.96 -14.85
N PRO A 14 26.43 22.81 -14.75
CA PRO A 14 25.76 22.94 -13.48
C PRO A 14 26.15 21.76 -12.58
N ALA A 15 26.84 22.06 -11.49
CA ALA A 15 27.02 21.15 -10.38
C ALA A 15 25.62 20.73 -9.89
N ARG A 16 25.24 19.47 -10.15
CA ARG A 16 24.08 18.86 -9.51
C ARG A 16 24.39 18.78 -8.03
N ALA A 17 23.70 19.59 -7.23
CA ALA A 17 23.72 19.50 -5.78
C ALA A 17 23.36 18.07 -5.37
N GLN A 18 24.36 17.30 -4.93
CA GLN A 18 24.14 16.11 -4.14
C GLN A 18 23.53 16.60 -2.83
N PHE A 19 22.25 16.28 -2.59
CA PHE A 19 21.65 16.41 -1.27
C PHE A 19 22.42 15.48 -0.32
N LEU A 20 23.41 16.05 0.37
CA LEU A 20 24.03 15.43 1.53
C LEU A 20 22.98 15.46 2.63
N ALA A 21 22.29 14.35 2.85
CA ALA A 21 21.51 14.16 4.06
C ALA A 21 22.48 14.17 5.24
N PRO A 22 22.31 15.06 6.24
CA PRO A 22 23.15 15.01 7.43
C PRO A 22 22.89 13.70 8.17
N VAL A 23 23.96 12.96 8.48
CA VAL A 23 23.92 11.89 9.46
C VAL A 23 23.68 12.55 10.82
N LEU A 24 22.44 12.46 11.32
CA LEU A 24 22.09 13.04 12.62
C LEU A 24 22.56 12.11 13.75
N PRO A 25 23.19 12.64 14.82
CA PRO A 25 23.41 11.89 16.05
C PRO A 25 22.05 11.60 16.74
N PRO A 26 21.95 10.52 17.53
CA PRO A 26 20.73 10.20 18.25
C PRO A 26 20.46 11.29 19.30
N GLY A 27 19.31 11.96 19.18
CA GLY A 27 18.76 12.77 20.27
C GLY A 27 18.52 14.25 20.02
N ARG A 28 18.77 14.82 18.83
CA ARG A 28 18.28 16.18 18.48
C ARG A 28 18.51 16.50 17.01
N VAL A 29 17.41 16.78 16.29
CA VAL A 29 17.20 17.86 15.31
C VAL A 29 15.83 17.61 14.67
N LEU A 30 15.00 18.66 14.55
CA LEU A 30 14.47 19.21 13.29
C LEU A 30 14.07 20.66 13.64
N ALA A 31 14.74 21.67 13.08
CA ALA A 31 14.46 22.23 11.77
C ALA A 31 13.00 22.70 11.67
N ALA A 32 12.78 23.91 11.14
CA ALA A 32 11.45 24.46 10.92
C ALA A 32 10.52 23.38 10.37
N VAL A 33 9.35 23.21 11.02
CA VAL A 33 8.30 22.28 10.60
C VAL A 33 8.15 22.44 9.09
N PRO A 34 8.34 21.38 8.29
CA PRO A 34 8.20 21.51 6.86
C PRO A 34 6.83 22.11 6.55
N PRO A 35 6.71 23.10 5.65
CA PRO A 35 5.48 23.88 5.48
C PRO A 35 4.29 23.06 4.97
N TRP A 36 4.52 21.78 4.64
CA TRP A 36 3.51 20.82 4.27
C TRP A 36 2.99 19.99 5.45
N ILE A 37 3.59 20.03 6.65
CA ILE A 37 2.97 19.45 7.86
C ILE A 37 2.31 20.57 8.65
N ALA A 38 1.01 20.40 8.91
CA ALA A 38 0.23 21.22 9.83
C ALA A 38 -0.14 20.39 11.07
N MET A 39 -0.19 21.07 12.22
CA MET A 39 -0.70 20.53 13.47
C MET A 39 -1.91 21.39 13.87
N GLU A 40 -2.99 20.76 14.32
CA GLU A 40 -4.20 21.50 14.74
C GLU A 40 -3.92 22.45 15.91
N LYS A 41 -3.06 22.02 16.85
CA LYS A 41 -2.66 22.82 18.02
C LYS A 41 -1.19 22.59 18.39
N PRO A 42 -0.58 23.50 19.18
CA PRO A 42 0.71 23.25 19.83
C PRO A 42 0.64 22.02 20.75
N GLY A 43 1.77 21.31 20.95
CA GLY A 43 1.82 20.11 21.81
C GLY A 43 1.75 18.77 21.06
N LEU A 44 1.75 18.79 19.72
CA LEU A 44 1.74 17.60 18.85
C LEU A 44 3.13 17.30 18.24
N GLU A 45 4.20 17.83 18.85
CA GLU A 45 5.56 17.73 18.32
C GLU A 45 6.06 16.27 18.25
N GLU A 46 5.69 15.43 19.23
CA GLU A 46 6.09 14.03 19.24
C GLU A 46 5.45 13.24 18.08
N ALA A 47 4.14 13.41 17.88
CA ALA A 47 3.41 12.81 16.77
C ALA A 47 3.97 13.28 15.41
N ARG A 48 4.22 14.59 15.28
CA ARG A 48 4.89 15.16 14.10
C ARG A 48 6.25 14.51 13.85
N ASP A 49 7.08 14.41 14.88
CA ASP A 49 8.44 13.89 14.73
C ASP A 49 8.42 12.39 14.42
N LYS A 50 7.47 11.64 15.00
CA LYS A 50 7.23 10.23 14.67
C LYS A 50 6.82 10.05 13.21
N LEU A 51 5.87 10.86 12.72
CA LEU A 51 5.49 10.87 11.31
C LEU A 51 6.67 11.21 10.40
N LEU A 52 7.49 12.20 10.76
CA LEU A 52 8.68 12.58 9.99
C LEU A 52 9.69 11.45 9.90
N ARG A 53 9.92 10.71 10.99
CA ARG A 53 10.77 9.51 10.98
C ARG A 53 10.17 8.39 10.14
N ALA A 54 8.86 8.15 10.22
CA ALA A 54 8.17 7.19 9.37
C ALA A 54 8.27 7.54 7.87
N LEU A 55 8.11 8.81 7.50
CA LEU A 55 8.29 9.27 6.12
C LEU A 55 9.74 9.12 5.64
N GLU A 56 10.72 9.32 6.52
CA GLU A 56 12.11 9.07 6.19
C GLU A 56 12.40 7.57 6.00
N LEU A 57 11.79 6.70 6.79
CA LEU A 57 11.83 5.25 6.55
C LEU A 57 11.20 4.92 5.19
N LEU A 58 10.03 5.47 4.88
CA LEU A 58 9.35 5.27 3.60
C LEU A 58 10.23 5.65 2.40
N ARG A 59 11.01 6.75 2.49
CA ARG A 59 11.97 7.16 1.44
C ARG A 59 13.07 6.14 1.18
N ARG A 60 13.38 5.26 2.12
CA ARG A 60 14.42 4.22 1.96
C ARG A 60 13.95 3.11 1.00
N SER A 61 12.64 2.86 0.92
CA SER A 61 12.03 1.95 -0.04
C SER A 61 11.98 2.58 -1.44
N PRO A 62 12.38 1.87 -2.52
CA PRO A 62 12.20 2.34 -3.90
C PRO A 62 10.76 2.73 -4.25
N SER A 63 9.77 1.92 -3.85
CA SER A 63 8.34 2.19 -4.06
C SER A 63 7.89 3.43 -3.28
N GLY A 64 8.30 3.56 -2.02
CA GLY A 64 7.99 4.73 -1.19
C GLY A 64 8.62 6.02 -1.72
N ARG A 65 9.87 5.96 -2.18
CA ARG A 65 10.57 7.10 -2.80
C ARG A 65 9.87 7.57 -4.08
N ALA A 66 9.43 6.64 -4.92
CA ALA A 66 8.69 6.97 -6.15
C ALA A 66 7.36 7.66 -5.81
N LEU A 67 6.61 7.12 -4.85
CA LEU A 67 5.32 7.67 -4.41
C LEU A 67 5.46 9.09 -3.85
N LEU A 68 6.44 9.32 -2.97
CA LEU A 68 6.74 10.64 -2.41
C LEU A 68 7.25 11.63 -3.47
N GLY A 69 8.00 11.16 -4.46
CA GLY A 69 8.49 11.99 -5.57
C GLY A 69 7.37 12.45 -6.50
N GLU A 70 6.43 11.56 -6.84
CA GLU A 70 5.28 11.86 -7.71
C GLU A 70 4.29 12.83 -7.05
N LEU A 71 4.00 12.61 -5.77
CA LEU A 71 3.03 13.43 -5.07
C LEU A 71 3.57 14.82 -4.70
N GLY A 72 4.89 14.96 -4.61
CA GLY A 72 5.49 15.89 -3.66
C GLY A 72 5.16 15.41 -2.23
N VAL A 73 5.83 15.94 -1.22
CA VAL A 73 5.38 15.61 0.14
C VAL A 73 4.02 16.30 0.33
N GLY A 74 2.93 15.53 0.23
CA GLY A 74 1.56 16.03 0.36
C GLY A 74 1.39 16.79 1.65
N ARG A 75 0.40 17.70 1.72
CA ARG A 75 0.15 18.36 3.01
C ARG A 75 -0.48 17.35 3.96
N VAL A 76 0.03 17.29 5.17
CA VAL A 76 -0.46 16.41 6.22
C VAL A 76 -0.95 17.25 7.38
N LEU A 77 -2.14 16.97 7.87
CA LEU A 77 -2.70 17.58 9.08
C LEU A 77 -2.78 16.51 10.18
N ILE A 78 -2.19 16.81 11.34
CA ILE A 78 -2.31 16.02 12.57
C ILE A 78 -3.28 16.74 13.49
N GLU A 79 -4.36 16.08 13.87
CA GLU A 79 -5.37 16.59 14.80
C GLU A 79 -5.05 16.25 16.27
N GLU A 80 -5.73 16.91 17.20
CA GLU A 80 -5.57 16.76 18.65
C GLU A 80 -5.76 15.31 19.14
N ASN A 81 -6.63 14.55 18.48
CA ASN A 81 -6.90 13.13 18.79
C ASN A 81 -5.95 12.17 18.03
N GLY A 82 -4.81 12.66 17.53
CA GLY A 82 -3.86 11.86 16.75
C GLY A 82 -4.38 11.43 15.38
N SER A 83 -5.53 11.96 14.92
CA SER A 83 -6.04 11.70 13.58
C SER A 83 -5.13 12.29 12.53
N LEU A 84 -5.08 11.63 11.38
CA LEU A 84 -4.24 12.04 10.27
C LEU A 84 -5.08 12.29 9.01
N TYR A 85 -4.85 13.44 8.38
CA TYR A 85 -5.39 13.77 7.07
C TYR A 85 -4.25 14.02 6.10
N VAL A 86 -4.36 13.47 4.89
CA VAL A 86 -3.37 13.63 3.82
C VAL A 86 -4.04 14.28 2.62
N THR A 87 -3.45 15.35 2.07
CA THR A 87 -3.99 16.06 0.91
C THR A 87 -2.93 16.37 -0.14
N ASP A 88 -3.34 16.34 -1.40
CA ASP A 88 -2.55 16.85 -2.54
C ASP A 88 -2.77 18.35 -2.80
N GLY A 89 -3.55 19.03 -1.96
CA GLY A 89 -3.97 20.44 -2.11
C GLY A 89 -5.32 20.62 -2.81
N THR A 90 -5.92 19.57 -3.37
CA THR A 90 -7.25 19.61 -4.00
C THR A 90 -8.27 18.71 -3.32
N LYS A 91 -7.83 17.55 -2.82
CA LYS A 91 -8.66 16.61 -2.08
C LYS A 91 -7.92 16.08 -0.87
N THR A 92 -8.68 15.71 0.15
CA THR A 92 -8.16 15.23 1.43
C THR A 92 -8.64 13.80 1.66
N VAL A 93 -7.73 12.94 2.10
CA VAL A 93 -7.97 11.58 2.57
C VAL A 93 -7.84 11.60 4.10
N PHE A 94 -8.84 11.04 4.78
CA PHE A 94 -8.74 10.74 6.20
C PHE A 94 -8.10 9.37 6.36
N ALA A 95 -6.92 9.33 6.98
CA ALA A 95 -6.15 8.10 7.16
C ALA A 95 -6.61 7.29 8.38
N GLY A 96 -7.17 7.95 9.40
CA GLY A 96 -7.70 7.27 10.58
C GLY A 96 -7.57 8.09 11.85
N ALA A 97 -8.25 7.64 12.90
CA ALA A 97 -8.17 8.21 14.25
C ALA A 97 -7.01 7.61 15.05
N ASN A 98 -6.33 8.40 15.89
CA ASN A 98 -5.11 8.02 16.61
C ASN A 98 -4.02 7.38 15.72
N PHE A 99 -4.06 7.66 14.41
CA PHE A 99 -3.32 6.93 13.40
C PHE A 99 -1.81 6.97 13.64
N VAL A 100 -1.29 8.14 14.05
CA VAL A 100 0.13 8.31 14.33
C VAL A 100 0.54 7.55 15.59
N ASP A 101 -0.34 7.46 16.59
CA ASP A 101 -0.03 6.88 17.90
C ASP A 101 -0.17 5.37 17.90
N GLU A 102 -1.13 4.82 17.15
CA GLU A 102 -1.48 3.39 17.10
C GLU A 102 -0.33 2.51 16.56
N TYR A 103 0.48 3.03 15.63
CA TYR A 103 1.49 2.23 14.94
C TYR A 103 2.93 2.55 15.36
N PRO A 104 3.81 1.56 15.52
CA PRO A 104 5.25 1.81 15.56
C PRO A 104 5.74 2.42 14.24
N GLU A 105 6.91 3.05 14.23
CA GLU A 105 7.37 3.89 13.11
C GLU A 105 7.51 3.16 11.77
N ASP A 106 7.94 1.90 11.82
CA ASP A 106 8.08 1.03 10.66
C ASP A 106 6.73 0.64 10.08
N VAL A 107 5.76 0.28 10.94
CA VAL A 107 4.38 0.01 10.51
C VAL A 107 3.72 1.29 10.02
N LEU A 108 3.95 2.43 10.68
CA LEU A 108 3.45 3.74 10.26
C LEU A 108 3.99 4.11 8.88
N ALA A 109 5.25 3.84 8.57
CA ALA A 109 5.82 4.08 7.23
C ALA A 109 5.07 3.27 6.15
N VAL A 110 4.73 2.02 6.46
CA VAL A 110 3.96 1.14 5.58
C VAL A 110 2.50 1.64 5.44
N GLN A 111 1.84 2.03 6.53
CA GLN A 111 0.49 2.61 6.45
C GLN A 111 0.49 3.94 5.68
N MET A 112 1.51 4.78 5.84
CA MET A 112 1.63 6.01 5.06
C MET A 112 1.73 5.74 3.55
N ALA A 113 2.34 4.63 3.12
CA ALA A 113 2.34 4.26 1.70
C ALA A 113 0.93 3.94 1.18
N HIS A 114 0.10 3.29 2.00
CA HIS A 114 -1.31 3.01 1.69
C HIS A 114 -2.08 4.32 1.47
N GLU A 115 -1.99 5.24 2.44
CA GLU A 115 -2.72 6.51 2.41
C GLU A 115 -2.26 7.45 1.29
N LEU A 116 -0.95 7.47 1.03
CA LEU A 116 -0.41 8.24 -0.09
C LEU A 116 -0.86 7.69 -1.45
N GLU A 117 -1.03 6.36 -1.58
CA GLU A 117 -1.60 5.81 -2.80
C GLU A 117 -3.05 6.27 -3.01
N HIS A 118 -3.86 6.40 -1.96
CA HIS A 118 -5.20 6.97 -2.09
C HIS A 118 -5.20 8.38 -2.63
N VAL A 119 -4.26 9.21 -2.19
CA VAL A 119 -4.08 10.56 -2.71
C VAL A 119 -3.66 10.52 -4.19
N ARG A 120 -2.73 9.62 -4.56
CA ARG A 120 -2.32 9.42 -5.96
C ARG A 120 -3.48 9.00 -6.85
N GLN A 121 -4.27 8.03 -6.43
CA GLN A 121 -5.47 7.57 -7.15
C GLN A 121 -6.45 8.71 -7.42
N ILE A 122 -6.65 9.57 -6.43
CA ILE A 122 -7.51 10.75 -6.56
C ILE A 122 -6.98 11.71 -7.63
N ARG A 123 -5.67 11.98 -7.65
CA ARG A 123 -5.03 12.81 -8.70
C ARG A 123 -5.19 12.24 -10.09
N LEU A 124 -5.18 10.92 -10.20
CA LEU A 124 -5.39 10.19 -11.46
C LEU A 124 -6.87 10.12 -11.86
N GLY A 125 -7.78 10.74 -11.09
CA GLY A 125 -9.22 10.74 -11.36
C GLY A 125 -9.93 9.43 -10.99
N VAL A 126 -9.23 8.49 -10.35
CA VAL A 126 -9.80 7.24 -9.84
C VAL A 126 -10.54 7.56 -8.54
N THR A 127 -11.77 8.05 -8.68
CA THR A 127 -12.58 8.56 -7.56
C THR A 127 -14.03 8.05 -7.63
N GLY A 128 -14.81 8.33 -6.59
CA GLY A 128 -16.21 7.94 -6.48
C GLY A 128 -16.41 6.50 -5.96
N SER A 129 -17.65 6.20 -5.57
CA SER A 129 -18.04 4.91 -4.96
C SER A 129 -17.80 3.71 -5.90
N GLY A 130 -17.94 3.91 -7.21
CA GLY A 130 -17.69 2.86 -8.21
C GLY A 130 -16.24 2.38 -8.31
N ASN A 131 -15.28 3.08 -7.69
CA ASN A 131 -13.87 2.71 -7.65
C ASN A 131 -13.37 2.44 -6.23
N LEU A 132 -14.22 2.45 -5.20
CA LEU A 132 -13.79 2.33 -3.80
C LEU A 132 -12.99 1.04 -3.56
N ALA A 133 -13.60 -0.12 -3.83
CA ALA A 133 -12.93 -1.40 -3.64
C ALA A 133 -11.61 -1.48 -4.43
N LEU A 134 -11.60 -1.06 -5.69
CA LEU A 134 -10.38 -1.03 -6.50
C LEU A 134 -9.25 -0.20 -5.84
N ARG A 135 -9.58 0.97 -5.30
CA ARG A 135 -8.63 1.89 -4.68
C ARG A 135 -7.98 1.27 -3.44
N GLU A 136 -8.79 0.71 -2.55
CA GLU A 136 -8.32 -0.01 -1.35
C GLU A 136 -7.38 -1.15 -1.75
N LEU A 137 -7.80 -1.96 -2.71
CA LEU A 137 -7.04 -3.14 -3.13
C LEU A 137 -5.70 -2.77 -3.80
N ALA A 138 -5.66 -1.68 -4.57
CA ALA A 138 -4.41 -1.17 -5.13
C ALA A 138 -3.49 -0.58 -4.08
N ALA A 139 -4.04 0.12 -3.08
CA ALA A 139 -3.27 0.67 -1.97
C ALA A 139 -2.61 -0.45 -1.15
N VAL A 140 -3.30 -1.58 -0.92
CA VAL A 140 -2.73 -2.76 -0.27
C VAL A 140 -1.54 -3.34 -1.05
N LEU A 141 -1.60 -3.39 -2.38
CA LEU A 141 -0.44 -3.84 -3.18
C LEU A 141 0.75 -2.89 -3.03
N VAL A 142 0.52 -1.58 -3.03
CA VAL A 142 1.59 -0.58 -2.81
C VAL A 142 2.20 -0.72 -1.41
N GLN A 143 1.34 -0.84 -0.41
CA GLN A 143 1.71 -1.08 0.97
C GLN A 143 2.57 -2.36 1.13
N THR A 144 2.16 -3.46 0.50
CA THR A 144 2.88 -4.75 0.52
C THR A 144 4.30 -4.59 -0.06
N ARG A 145 4.45 -3.84 -1.16
CA ARG A 145 5.76 -3.59 -1.77
C ARG A 145 6.69 -2.85 -0.83
N VAL A 146 6.21 -1.77 -0.21
CA VAL A 146 6.98 -0.98 0.76
C VAL A 146 7.39 -1.84 1.95
N TRP A 147 6.46 -2.63 2.49
CA TRP A 147 6.75 -3.53 3.61
C TRP A 147 7.90 -4.49 3.31
N VAL A 148 7.87 -5.19 2.17
CA VAL A 148 8.96 -6.08 1.75
C VAL A 148 10.27 -5.33 1.52
N GLU A 149 10.21 -4.17 0.85
CA GLU A 149 11.40 -3.35 0.56
C GLU A 149 12.09 -2.82 1.81
N LEU A 150 11.35 -2.65 2.91
CA LEU A 150 11.87 -2.25 4.22
C LEU A 150 12.31 -3.45 5.08
N GLY A 151 12.33 -4.67 4.53
CA GLY A 151 12.78 -5.87 5.24
C GLY A 151 11.67 -6.58 6.01
N GLY A 152 10.42 -6.46 5.51
CA GLY A 152 9.17 -6.93 6.08
C GLY A 152 9.28 -7.97 7.19
N THR A 153 8.93 -7.56 8.40
CA THR A 153 8.71 -8.46 9.54
C THR A 153 7.22 -8.58 9.81
N ILE A 154 6.78 -9.74 10.29
CA ILE A 154 5.43 -9.93 10.80
C ILE A 154 5.54 -9.96 12.32
N HIS A 155 4.84 -9.06 13.00
CA HIS A 155 4.75 -9.10 14.46
C HIS A 155 3.80 -10.22 14.87
N ASP A 156 4.18 -11.02 15.88
CA ASP A 156 3.38 -12.16 16.37
C ASP A 156 1.96 -11.77 16.79
N GLU A 157 1.79 -10.54 17.27
CA GLU A 157 0.48 -9.98 17.65
C GLU A 157 -0.46 -9.81 16.45
N HIS A 158 0.08 -9.61 15.24
CA HIS A 158 -0.71 -9.46 14.01
C HIS A 158 -1.31 -10.79 13.53
N TRP A 159 -0.76 -11.92 13.95
CA TRP A 159 -1.35 -13.24 13.70
C TRP A 159 -2.54 -13.56 14.60
N LYS A 160 -2.67 -12.86 15.74
CA LYS A 160 -3.67 -13.13 16.77
C LYS A 160 -4.84 -12.13 16.75
N GLY A 161 -4.70 -11.03 16.01
CA GLY A 161 -5.69 -9.96 15.92
C GLY A 161 -6.67 -10.12 14.75
N ASN A 162 -7.86 -9.52 14.89
CA ASN A 162 -8.91 -9.55 13.86
C ASN A 162 -8.76 -8.46 12.78
N ARG A 163 -7.76 -7.57 12.90
CA ARG A 163 -7.51 -6.38 12.07
C ARG A 163 -6.22 -6.45 11.22
N GLY A 164 -5.67 -7.63 10.98
CA GLY A 164 -4.31 -7.74 10.44
C GLY A 164 -4.17 -7.15 9.03
N ASN A 165 -3.37 -6.12 8.84
CA ASN A 165 -2.85 -5.81 7.50
C ASN A 165 -1.70 -6.79 7.13
N SER A 166 -1.02 -7.39 8.12
CA SER A 166 0.18 -8.19 7.88
C SER A 166 -0.06 -9.56 7.26
N TRP A 167 -1.06 -10.33 7.69
CA TRP A 167 -1.42 -11.61 7.04
C TRP A 167 -1.95 -11.40 5.62
N ASP A 168 -2.72 -10.34 5.33
CA ASP A 168 -3.17 -10.02 3.98
C ASP A 168 -2.00 -9.63 3.09
N MET A 169 -1.06 -8.82 3.59
CA MET A 169 0.20 -8.52 2.88
C MET A 169 1.04 -9.78 2.64
N THR A 170 1.11 -10.68 3.63
CA THR A 170 1.84 -11.95 3.54
C THR A 170 1.21 -12.90 2.53
N ALA A 171 -0.12 -13.03 2.55
CA ALA A 171 -0.88 -13.74 1.53
C ALA A 171 -0.64 -13.13 0.15
N ALA A 172 -0.64 -11.79 0.06
CA ALA A 172 -0.44 -11.07 -1.19
C ALA A 172 0.96 -11.26 -1.81
N LEU A 173 1.94 -11.83 -1.11
CA LEU A 173 3.26 -12.16 -1.67
C LEU A 173 3.20 -13.28 -2.72
N ASP A 174 2.39 -14.30 -2.50
CA ASP A 174 2.25 -15.44 -3.42
C ASP A 174 0.84 -15.61 -3.98
N HIS A 175 -0.17 -15.03 -3.32
CA HIS A 175 -1.58 -15.14 -3.63
C HIS A 175 -2.27 -13.76 -3.64
N PRO A 176 -1.85 -12.81 -4.50
CA PRO A 176 -2.38 -11.45 -4.52
C PRO A 176 -3.87 -11.40 -4.80
N TYR A 177 -4.39 -12.13 -5.79
CA TYR A 177 -5.83 -12.07 -6.08
C TYR A 177 -6.65 -12.68 -4.94
N THR A 178 -6.14 -13.71 -4.28
CA THR A 178 -6.78 -14.33 -3.12
C THR A 178 -6.84 -13.38 -1.93
N ALA A 179 -5.71 -12.75 -1.59
CA ALA A 179 -5.65 -11.78 -0.49
C ALA A 179 -6.60 -10.61 -0.73
N LEU A 180 -6.58 -10.06 -1.94
CA LEU A 180 -7.42 -8.93 -2.33
C LEU A 180 -8.91 -9.30 -2.37
N ALA A 181 -9.26 -10.50 -2.85
CA ALA A 181 -10.63 -10.97 -2.81
C ALA A 181 -11.14 -11.15 -1.37
N ALA A 182 -10.30 -11.69 -0.47
CA ALA A 182 -10.63 -11.81 0.94
C ALA A 182 -10.85 -10.42 1.60
N ILE A 183 -9.98 -9.45 1.33
CA ILE A 183 -10.14 -8.06 1.79
C ILE A 183 -11.47 -7.47 1.31
N ALA A 184 -11.75 -7.57 0.01
CA ALA A 184 -12.99 -7.06 -0.57
C ALA A 184 -14.22 -7.66 0.11
N ALA A 185 -14.23 -8.98 0.31
CA ALA A 185 -15.36 -9.68 0.90
C ALA A 185 -15.61 -9.31 2.36
N ARG A 186 -14.56 -9.10 3.16
CA ARG A 186 -14.72 -8.61 4.55
C ARG A 186 -15.32 -7.20 4.60
N ALA A 187 -15.13 -6.41 3.55
CA ALA A 187 -15.76 -5.10 3.39
C ALA A 187 -17.17 -5.16 2.76
N GLY A 188 -17.72 -6.37 2.50
CA GLY A 188 -19.01 -6.52 1.83
C GLY A 188 -18.98 -6.16 0.34
N HIS A 189 -17.80 -6.22 -0.28
CA HIS A 189 -17.57 -5.90 -1.68
C HIS A 189 -17.11 -7.13 -2.47
N GLN A 190 -17.35 -7.09 -3.78
CA GLN A 190 -16.71 -8.00 -4.72
C GLN A 190 -15.53 -7.31 -5.39
N LEU A 191 -14.57 -8.09 -5.87
CA LEU A 191 -13.54 -7.56 -6.76
C LEU A 191 -14.19 -7.12 -8.09
N ALA A 192 -14.44 -5.81 -8.25
CA ALA A 192 -15.18 -5.25 -9.37
C ALA A 192 -14.45 -4.07 -10.04
N PHE A 193 -14.40 -4.06 -11.37
CA PHE A 193 -13.69 -3.07 -12.20
C PHE A 193 -14.67 -2.29 -13.09
N ASN A 194 -15.52 -1.50 -12.44
CA ASN A 194 -16.77 -0.97 -13.02
C ASN A 194 -16.59 0.28 -13.90
N THR A 195 -15.43 0.95 -13.84
CA THR A 195 -15.17 2.15 -14.64
C THR A 195 -13.97 1.96 -15.57
N LYS A 196 -13.97 2.62 -16.73
CA LYS A 196 -12.84 2.60 -17.68
C LYS A 196 -11.56 3.15 -17.04
N ALA A 197 -11.68 4.22 -16.25
CA ALA A 197 -10.56 4.82 -15.52
C ALA A 197 -9.98 3.85 -14.48
N GLY A 198 -10.86 3.22 -13.67
CA GLY A 198 -10.45 2.23 -12.69
C GLY A 198 -9.78 1.01 -13.32
N ARG A 199 -10.35 0.46 -14.40
CA ARG A 199 -9.76 -0.67 -15.12
C ARG A 199 -8.34 -0.36 -15.61
N ARG A 200 -8.14 0.78 -16.28
CA ARG A 200 -6.82 1.19 -16.78
C ARG A 200 -5.81 1.34 -15.64
N TYR A 201 -6.21 2.02 -14.56
CA TYR A 201 -5.34 2.18 -13.39
C TYR A 201 -4.97 0.83 -12.77
N TRP A 202 -5.92 -0.10 -12.69
CA TRP A 202 -5.67 -1.44 -12.17
C TRP A 202 -4.67 -2.22 -13.01
N GLU A 203 -4.81 -2.18 -14.33
CA GLU A 203 -3.88 -2.82 -15.27
C GLU A 203 -2.45 -2.29 -15.07
N ASP A 204 -2.30 -0.97 -14.89
CA ASP A 204 -1.01 -0.33 -14.62
C ASP A 204 -0.41 -0.76 -13.27
N VAL A 205 -1.24 -0.88 -12.22
CA VAL A 205 -0.82 -1.37 -10.89
C VAL A 205 -0.37 -2.82 -10.98
N LEU A 206 -1.16 -3.70 -11.61
CA LEU A 206 -0.80 -5.11 -11.78
C LEU A 206 0.48 -5.29 -12.61
N ALA A 207 0.66 -4.51 -13.68
CA ALA A 207 1.89 -4.56 -14.47
C ALA A 207 3.10 -4.11 -13.65
N SER A 208 2.93 -3.10 -12.79
CA SER A 208 4.00 -2.63 -11.89
C SER A 208 4.31 -3.65 -10.81
N ASP A 209 3.29 -4.27 -10.24
CA ASP A 209 3.41 -5.32 -9.24
C ASP A 209 4.10 -6.57 -9.82
N ALA A 210 3.74 -7.00 -11.03
CA ALA A 210 4.40 -8.12 -11.70
C ALA A 210 5.90 -7.88 -11.92
N ARG A 211 6.30 -6.67 -12.38
CA ARG A 211 7.72 -6.29 -12.51
C ARG A 211 8.42 -6.29 -11.15
N TRP A 212 7.77 -5.72 -10.15
CA TRP A 212 8.30 -5.65 -8.80
C TRP A 212 8.54 -7.06 -8.22
N ARG A 213 7.58 -7.98 -8.35
CA ARG A 213 7.72 -9.37 -7.91
C ARG A 213 8.92 -10.05 -8.56
N GLY A 214 9.14 -9.84 -9.85
CA GLY A 214 10.30 -10.39 -10.56
C GLY A 214 11.64 -9.97 -9.95
N GLN A 215 11.72 -8.77 -9.36
CA GLN A 215 12.91 -8.25 -8.70
C GLN A 215 13.03 -8.70 -7.23
N TRP A 216 11.91 -8.81 -6.52
CA TRP A 216 11.89 -8.92 -5.06
C TRP A 216 11.55 -10.32 -4.52
N ARG A 217 11.13 -11.26 -5.37
CA ARG A 217 10.69 -12.61 -4.97
C ARG A 217 11.65 -13.32 -4.01
N GLU A 218 12.95 -13.29 -4.30
CA GLU A 218 13.98 -13.95 -3.48
C GLU A 218 14.21 -13.28 -2.11
N ARG A 219 13.62 -12.09 -1.89
CA ARG A 219 13.70 -11.32 -0.65
C ARG A 219 12.39 -11.34 0.14
N PHE A 220 11.40 -12.08 -0.33
CA PHE A 220 10.16 -12.23 0.42
C PHE A 220 10.47 -12.84 1.79
N PRO A 221 9.83 -12.33 2.86
CA PRO A 221 9.81 -13.03 4.14
C PRO A 221 9.43 -14.49 3.89
N ARG A 222 10.14 -15.44 4.53
CA ARG A 222 10.06 -16.87 4.17
C ARG A 222 8.59 -17.35 4.12
N GLY A 223 8.14 -17.71 2.92
CA GLY A 223 6.74 -17.93 2.57
C GLY A 223 6.07 -19.21 3.07
N ARG A 224 6.54 -19.87 4.14
CA ARG A 224 5.70 -20.90 4.80
C ARG A 224 4.34 -20.30 5.17
N ASP A 225 4.36 -19.02 5.47
CA ASP A 225 3.23 -18.26 5.98
C ASP A 225 2.30 -17.72 4.88
N SER A 226 2.69 -17.64 3.60
CA SER A 226 1.86 -16.99 2.58
C SER A 226 0.64 -17.81 2.19
N ARG A 227 0.81 -19.12 1.99
CA ARG A 227 -0.31 -20.04 1.76
C ARG A 227 -1.20 -20.15 3.00
N GLU A 228 -0.61 -20.25 4.19
CA GLU A 228 -1.36 -20.30 5.44
C GLU A 228 -2.13 -18.99 5.68
N ALA A 229 -1.52 -17.83 5.45
CA ALA A 229 -2.15 -16.54 5.50
C ALA A 229 -3.29 -16.41 4.48
N ALA A 230 -3.11 -16.89 3.25
CA ALA A 230 -4.18 -16.89 2.25
C ALA A 230 -5.38 -17.74 2.71
N MET A 231 -5.10 -18.91 3.31
CA MET A 231 -6.14 -19.76 3.88
C MET A 231 -6.85 -19.10 5.07
N LEU A 232 -6.11 -18.44 5.97
CA LEU A 232 -6.67 -17.71 7.09
C LEU A 232 -7.53 -16.52 6.63
N ALA A 233 -7.06 -15.76 5.66
CA ALA A 233 -7.78 -14.64 5.07
C ALA A 233 -9.12 -15.11 4.45
N LEU A 234 -9.12 -16.24 3.74
CA LEU A 234 -10.33 -16.82 3.16
C LEU A 234 -11.30 -17.36 4.22
N ARG A 235 -10.80 -18.01 5.28
CA ARG A 235 -11.65 -18.46 6.40
C ARG A 235 -12.31 -17.30 7.12
N GLN A 236 -11.56 -16.22 7.34
CA GLN A 236 -12.13 -15.02 7.93
C GLN A 236 -13.16 -14.40 6.99
N ALA A 237 -12.84 -14.22 5.71
CA ALA A 237 -13.80 -13.73 4.72
C ALA A 237 -15.09 -14.58 4.69
N ALA A 238 -14.97 -15.91 4.75
CA ALA A 238 -16.11 -16.81 4.83
C ALA A 238 -16.97 -16.56 6.07
N SER A 239 -16.37 -16.35 7.25
CA SER A 239 -17.13 -16.03 8.48
C SER A 239 -17.92 -14.72 8.41
N PHE A 240 -17.47 -13.75 7.59
CA PHE A 240 -18.20 -12.51 7.33
C PHE A 240 -19.36 -12.71 6.35
N MET A 241 -19.23 -13.67 5.42
CA MET A 241 -20.26 -14.01 4.44
C MET A 241 -21.34 -14.94 5.03
N ASP A 242 -20.94 -15.85 5.92
CA ASP A 242 -21.78 -16.78 6.67
C ASP A 242 -21.14 -17.03 8.05
N PRO A 243 -21.81 -16.69 9.17
CA PRO A 243 -21.27 -16.93 10.51
C PRO A 243 -21.03 -18.40 10.88
N ARG A 244 -21.63 -19.37 10.16
CA ARG A 244 -21.47 -20.82 10.40
C ARG A 244 -21.39 -21.58 9.07
N PRO A 245 -20.29 -21.42 8.31
CA PRO A 245 -20.17 -22.08 7.02
C PRO A 245 -20.11 -23.60 7.22
N GLU A 246 -20.98 -24.33 6.52
CA GLU A 246 -20.95 -25.79 6.49
C GLU A 246 -19.91 -26.27 5.45
N GLY A 247 -18.88 -26.97 5.92
CA GLY A 247 -17.81 -27.53 5.07
C GLY A 247 -16.43 -26.95 5.38
N GLU A 248 -15.41 -27.44 4.67
CA GLU A 248 -14.01 -27.04 4.86
C GLU A 248 -13.49 -26.25 3.66
N ILE A 249 -12.80 -25.14 3.94
CA ILE A 249 -12.01 -24.42 2.93
C ILE A 249 -10.65 -25.11 2.83
N THR A 250 -10.31 -25.59 1.64
CA THR A 250 -9.07 -26.32 1.36
C THR A 250 -8.09 -25.47 0.55
N GLY A 251 -6.88 -26.02 0.34
CA GLY A 251 -5.88 -25.40 -0.51
C GLY A 251 -6.26 -25.28 -1.99
N ALA A 252 -7.40 -25.83 -2.42
CA ALA A 252 -7.92 -25.70 -3.78
C ALA A 252 -8.50 -24.30 -4.05
N LEU A 253 -9.13 -23.67 -3.06
CA LEU A 253 -9.81 -22.39 -3.23
C LEU A 253 -8.87 -21.22 -3.59
N PRO A 254 -7.72 -20.99 -2.93
CA PRO A 254 -6.77 -19.97 -3.35
C PRO A 254 -6.35 -20.12 -4.82
N ALA A 255 -5.98 -21.33 -5.23
CA ALA A 255 -5.57 -21.60 -6.62
C ALA A 255 -6.68 -21.32 -7.62
N ALA A 256 -7.94 -21.61 -7.26
CA ALA A 256 -9.09 -21.30 -8.09
C ALA A 256 -9.36 -19.80 -8.23
N ILE A 257 -9.19 -19.03 -7.15
CA ILE A 257 -9.32 -17.56 -7.17
C ILE A 257 -8.22 -16.94 -8.03
N GLU A 258 -6.96 -17.36 -7.85
CA GLU A 258 -5.82 -16.88 -8.65
C GLU A 258 -5.98 -17.17 -10.15
N ALA A 259 -6.58 -18.31 -10.50
CA ALA A 259 -6.87 -18.66 -11.88
C ALA A 259 -8.04 -17.81 -12.43
N ALA A 260 -9.16 -17.76 -11.71
CA ALA A 260 -10.36 -17.03 -12.13
C ALA A 260 -10.11 -15.53 -12.30
N ALA A 261 -9.48 -14.89 -11.31
CA ALA A 261 -9.19 -13.45 -11.36
C ALA A 261 -8.19 -13.09 -12.46
N ALA A 262 -7.29 -14.01 -12.82
CA ALA A 262 -6.35 -13.82 -13.92
C ALA A 262 -6.90 -14.23 -15.30
N GLY A 263 -8.16 -14.68 -15.39
CA GLY A 263 -8.74 -15.19 -16.64
C GLY A 263 -8.07 -16.46 -17.17
N ARG A 264 -7.47 -17.27 -16.29
CA ARG A 264 -6.78 -18.53 -16.62
C ARG A 264 -7.66 -19.74 -16.32
N PRO A 265 -7.49 -20.86 -17.04
CA PRO A 265 -8.17 -22.10 -16.68
C PRO A 265 -7.75 -22.56 -15.27
N LEU A 266 -8.67 -23.21 -14.56
CA LEU A 266 -8.36 -23.83 -13.28
C LEU A 266 -7.22 -24.86 -13.44
N PRO A 267 -6.28 -24.96 -12.49
CA PRO A 267 -5.24 -25.99 -12.52
C PRO A 267 -5.86 -27.40 -12.57
N LYS A 268 -5.27 -28.29 -13.37
CA LYS A 268 -5.74 -29.69 -13.47
C LYS A 268 -5.78 -30.34 -12.09
N GLY A 269 -6.87 -31.06 -11.81
CA GLY A 269 -7.08 -31.73 -10.52
C GLY A 269 -7.57 -30.82 -9.39
N THR A 270 -7.90 -29.56 -9.67
CA THR A 270 -8.56 -28.68 -8.69
C THR A 270 -10.04 -29.04 -8.63
N GLU A 271 -10.45 -29.73 -7.56
CA GLU A 271 -11.85 -29.98 -7.24
C GLU A 271 -12.29 -29.04 -6.11
N LEU A 272 -13.37 -28.29 -6.36
CA LEU A 272 -13.97 -27.40 -5.37
C LEU A 272 -15.23 -28.05 -4.79
N SER A 273 -15.31 -28.06 -3.45
CA SER A 273 -16.52 -28.38 -2.71
C SER A 273 -17.66 -27.39 -3.02
N PRO A 274 -18.93 -27.72 -2.67
CA PRO A 274 -20.04 -26.79 -2.82
C PRO A 274 -19.79 -25.43 -2.13
N LEU A 275 -19.28 -25.45 -0.90
CA LEU A 275 -18.90 -24.25 -0.15
C LEU A 275 -17.86 -23.41 -0.91
N GLU A 276 -16.78 -24.03 -1.38
CA GLU A 276 -15.71 -23.31 -2.09
C GLU A 276 -16.19 -22.72 -3.42
N ARG A 277 -17.13 -23.38 -4.12
CA ARG A 277 -17.75 -22.83 -5.34
C ARG A 277 -18.61 -21.61 -5.02
N GLU A 278 -19.38 -21.68 -3.95
CA GLU A 278 -20.19 -20.56 -3.48
C GLU A 278 -19.30 -19.37 -3.08
N ILE A 279 -18.27 -19.60 -2.26
CA ILE A 279 -17.30 -18.58 -1.88
C ILE A 279 -16.66 -17.97 -3.12
N LEU A 280 -16.13 -18.78 -4.04
CA LEU A 280 -15.52 -18.30 -5.28
C LEU A 280 -16.47 -17.38 -6.08
N SER A 281 -17.75 -17.74 -6.18
CA SER A 281 -18.75 -16.93 -6.90
C SER A 281 -19.05 -15.58 -6.26
N ARG A 282 -18.88 -15.48 -4.93
CA ARG A 282 -19.06 -14.23 -4.17
C ARG A 282 -17.80 -13.38 -4.18
N LEU A 283 -16.63 -14.00 -4.25
CA LEU A 283 -15.33 -13.33 -4.20
C LEU A 283 -14.91 -12.70 -5.54
N VAL A 284 -15.17 -13.40 -6.65
CA VAL A 284 -14.74 -12.97 -7.99
C VAL A 284 -15.96 -12.77 -8.87
N ALA A 285 -16.24 -11.52 -9.23
CA ALA A 285 -17.26 -11.20 -10.24
C ALA A 285 -16.81 -11.74 -11.61
N ARG A 286 -17.69 -12.46 -12.30
CA ARG A 286 -17.46 -12.95 -13.67
C ARG A 286 -17.79 -11.89 -14.70
#